data_AF-A0A8C6N0E6-F1
#
_entry.id   AF-A0A8C6N0E6-F1
#
_cell.length_a   1.000
_cell.length_b   1.000
_cell.length_c   1.000
_cell.angle_alpha   90.00
_cell.angle_beta   90.00
_cell.angle_gamma   90.00
#
_symmetry.space_group_name_H-M   'P 1'
#
loop_
_entity.id
_entity.type
_entity.pdbx_description
1 polymer ?
#
loop_
_entity_poly.entity_id
_entity_poly.type
_entity_poly.pdbx_seq_one_letter_code
_entity_poly.pdbx_strand_id
1 'polypeptide(L)'
;RSQRDKSLAKAKLRLASTNLSWEGAERPAEISEPQDSAGLLDPVLLKCELRIPVHWQPVQAWVESLRGFEQERTGLAKLHPDVFATAPRLDIVHQVAIWQRDFRRISYAKTKTRAEVSGGDRKPWQQKGSGRARHGSIRSLLWRGEHMKRYFPDL
;
A
#
# COMPACT_ATOMS: atom_id res chain seq x y z
N ARG A 1 -18.44 -2.04 -48.86
CA ARG A 1 -19.73 -2.14 -48.15
C ARG A 1 -19.50 -1.67 -46.73
N SER A 2 -20.09 -0.51 -46.40
CA SER A 2 -20.34 0.07 -45.06
C SER A 2 -19.15 0.13 -44.09
N GLN A 3 -18.39 1.23 -44.08
CA GLN A 3 -18.63 2.44 -43.26
C GLN A 3 -18.30 2.23 -41.78
N ARG A 4 -17.35 3.05 -41.35
CA ARG A 4 -16.86 3.22 -39.98
C ARG A 4 -17.75 4.26 -39.33
N ASP A 5 -18.41 3.94 -38.23
CA ASP A 5 -19.03 4.98 -37.39
C ASP A 5 -18.40 4.94 -36.00
N LYS A 6 -17.55 5.95 -35.77
CA LYS A 6 -17.00 6.34 -34.47
C LYS A 6 -18.00 7.30 -33.83
N SER A 7 -18.92 6.80 -33.00
CA SER A 7 -19.81 7.64 -32.21
C SER A 7 -19.29 7.80 -30.78
N LEU A 8 -18.32 8.71 -30.59
CA LEU A 8 -17.97 9.24 -29.27
C LEU A 8 -18.84 10.47 -28.99
N ALA A 9 -19.99 10.27 -28.36
CA ALA A 9 -20.82 11.35 -27.83
C ALA A 9 -20.19 11.90 -26.55
N LYS A 10 -19.60 13.11 -26.63
CA LYS A 10 -19.21 13.91 -25.47
C LYS A 10 -20.46 14.49 -24.81
N ALA A 11 -20.94 13.87 -23.74
CA ALA A 11 -21.95 14.47 -22.87
C ALA A 11 -21.31 15.53 -21.97
N LYS A 12 -21.54 16.81 -22.29
CA LYS A 12 -21.29 17.93 -21.39
C LYS A 12 -22.43 17.99 -20.37
N LEU A 13 -22.19 17.52 -19.15
CA LEU A 13 -23.08 17.80 -18.03
C LEU A 13 -22.83 19.24 -17.56
N ARG A 14 -23.79 20.12 -17.85
CA ARG A 14 -23.92 21.44 -17.21
C ARG A 14 -24.64 21.22 -15.88
N LEU A 15 -23.93 21.36 -14.76
CA LEU A 15 -24.55 21.52 -13.45
C LEU A 15 -24.98 22.99 -13.31
N ALA A 16 -26.29 23.21 -13.39
CA ALA A 16 -26.88 24.49 -13.03
C ALA A 16 -26.89 24.62 -11.50
N SER A 17 -26.17 25.61 -11.00
CA SER A 17 -26.20 26.05 -9.61
C SER A 17 -27.53 26.72 -9.30
N THR A 18 -28.47 26.02 -8.69
CA THR A 18 -29.64 26.63 -8.05
C THR A 18 -29.34 26.86 -6.58
N ASN A 19 -29.07 28.12 -6.24
CA ASN A 19 -29.10 28.62 -4.87
C ASN A 19 -30.54 28.49 -4.35
N LEU A 20 -30.77 27.59 -3.40
CA LEU A 20 -31.96 27.66 -2.55
C LEU A 20 -31.54 28.15 -1.18
N SER A 21 -31.98 29.37 -0.90
CA SER A 21 -32.01 30.00 0.41
C SER A 21 -32.91 29.20 1.34
N TRP A 22 -32.38 28.84 2.51
CA TRP A 22 -33.08 28.10 3.55
C TRP A 22 -33.65 29.12 4.52
N GLU A 23 -34.97 29.25 4.57
CA GLU A 23 -35.65 30.14 5.51
C GLU A 23 -36.79 29.36 6.19
N GLY A 24 -36.68 29.24 7.51
CA GLY A 24 -37.78 28.99 8.44
C GLY A 24 -38.43 27.61 8.45
N ALA A 25 -37.97 26.73 9.35
CA ALA A 25 -38.84 25.75 9.98
C ALA A 25 -38.40 25.53 11.44
N GLU A 26 -39.39 25.61 12.32
CA GLU A 26 -39.31 25.85 13.76
C GLU A 26 -38.73 24.68 14.59
N ARG A 27 -38.17 25.00 15.76
CA ARG A 27 -37.70 24.05 16.79
C ARG A 27 -38.85 23.19 17.31
N PRO A 28 -38.57 21.91 17.62
CA PRO A 28 -39.13 21.35 18.85
C PRO A 28 -38.07 20.63 19.71
N ALA A 29 -38.26 20.82 21.01
CA ALA A 29 -37.67 20.08 22.14
C ALA A 29 -36.16 20.24 22.37
N GLU A 30 -35.85 21.22 23.23
CA GLU A 30 -34.69 21.17 24.11
C GLU A 30 -34.70 19.86 24.91
N ILE A 31 -33.99 18.85 24.42
CA ILE A 31 -33.19 18.04 25.31
C ILE A 31 -32.00 18.94 25.60
N SER A 32 -31.98 19.54 26.78
CA SER A 32 -30.73 20.07 27.32
C SER A 32 -29.78 18.88 27.41
N GLU A 33 -29.01 18.67 26.35
CA GLU A 33 -27.65 18.13 26.43
C GLU A 33 -27.08 18.69 27.73
N PRO A 34 -26.55 17.86 28.65
CA PRO A 34 -25.69 18.38 29.68
C PRO A 34 -24.65 19.18 28.91
N GLN A 35 -24.76 20.50 28.99
CA GLN A 35 -23.66 21.38 28.72
C GLN A 35 -22.66 20.94 29.78
N ASP A 36 -21.86 19.92 29.45
CA ASP A 36 -20.62 19.62 30.13
C ASP A 36 -19.86 20.91 29.95
N SER A 37 -20.06 21.74 30.97
CA SER A 37 -19.48 23.03 31.14
C SER A 37 -18.08 22.96 30.61
N ALA A 38 -17.71 23.93 29.77
CA ALA A 38 -16.33 24.36 29.55
C ALA A 38 -15.71 24.85 30.87
N GLY A 39 -15.84 24.04 31.92
CA GLY A 39 -15.26 24.17 33.22
C GLY A 39 -13.89 23.58 33.09
N LEU A 40 -12.92 24.47 32.83
CA LEU A 40 -11.60 24.38 33.40
C LEU A 40 -11.03 22.95 33.38
N LEU A 41 -10.97 22.32 32.20
CA LEU A 41 -10.25 21.07 32.07
C LEU A 41 -8.77 21.43 32.25
N ASP A 42 -8.19 21.00 33.37
CA ASP A 42 -6.77 21.16 33.62
C ASP A 42 -6.00 20.67 32.39
N PRO A 43 -5.07 21.48 31.86
CA PRO A 43 -4.34 21.10 30.66
C PRO A 43 -3.64 19.77 30.91
N VAL A 44 -3.83 18.82 30.01
CA VAL A 44 -3.21 17.49 30.16
C VAL A 44 -1.70 17.64 29.93
N LEU A 45 -0.94 17.65 31.02
CA LEU A 45 0.52 17.78 30.99
C LEU A 45 1.17 16.41 31.21
N LEU A 46 1.68 15.82 30.13
CA LEU A 46 2.39 14.55 30.18
C LEU A 46 3.90 14.77 30.27
N LYS A 47 4.55 14.09 31.23
CA LYS A 47 5.99 14.11 31.44
C LYS A 47 6.62 12.83 30.88
N CYS A 48 7.84 12.94 30.34
CA CYS A 48 8.64 11.75 30.04
C CYS A 48 9.02 11.02 31.32
N GLU A 49 8.65 9.75 31.44
CA GLU A 49 9.05 8.90 32.57
C GLU A 49 10.50 8.42 32.45
N LEU A 50 11.02 8.31 31.23
CA LEU A 50 12.38 7.88 30.95
C LEU A 50 13.40 9.00 31.25
N ARG A 51 14.57 8.61 31.74
CA ARG A 51 15.68 9.53 32.03
C ARG A 51 16.23 10.12 30.73
N ILE A 52 16.11 11.44 30.59
CA ILE A 52 16.65 12.19 29.45
C ILE A 52 18.14 12.53 29.73
N PRO A 53 19.05 12.38 28.75
CA PRO A 53 20.43 12.84 28.86
C PRO A 53 20.54 14.35 29.09
N VAL A 54 21.52 14.78 29.88
CA VAL A 54 21.66 16.19 30.33
C VAL A 54 21.86 17.18 29.17
N HIS A 55 22.41 16.73 28.05
CA HIS A 55 22.71 17.57 26.89
C HIS A 55 21.55 17.65 25.89
N TRP A 56 20.44 16.95 26.13
CA TRP A 56 19.26 16.96 25.27
C TRP A 56 18.03 17.48 26.00
N GLN A 57 17.21 18.25 25.27
CA GLN A 57 15.94 18.75 25.77
C GLN A 57 14.79 17.91 25.22
N PRO A 58 13.72 17.66 26.01
CA PRO A 58 12.55 16.95 25.52
C PRO A 58 11.85 17.72 24.41
N VAL A 59 11.33 17.00 23.43
CA VAL A 59 10.46 17.56 22.39
C VAL A 59 9.07 17.75 22.97
N GLN A 60 8.36 18.79 22.54
CA GLN A 60 6.98 19.05 22.96
C GLN A 60 6.02 18.80 21.79
N ALA A 61 4.89 18.18 22.08
CA ALA A 61 3.81 17.98 21.13
C ALA A 61 2.47 18.35 21.77
N TRP A 62 1.54 18.86 20.95
CA TRP A 62 0.18 19.13 21.37
C TRP A 62 -0.57 17.83 21.60
N VAL A 63 -1.35 17.78 22.67
CA VAL A 63 -2.33 16.72 22.91
C VAL A 63 -3.67 17.24 22.40
N GLU A 64 -4.31 16.43 21.56
CA GLU A 64 -5.60 16.73 20.97
C GLU A 64 -6.62 15.69 21.44
N SER A 65 -7.90 16.05 21.38
CA SER A 65 -9.02 15.17 21.74
C SER A 65 -9.88 14.89 20.51
N LEU A 66 -10.27 13.62 20.33
CA LEU A 66 -11.18 13.20 19.25
C LEU A 66 -12.67 13.32 19.65
N ARG A 67 -12.98 14.02 20.75
CA ARG A 67 -14.37 14.20 21.23
C ARG A 67 -15.18 15.17 20.37
N GLY A 68 -14.52 16.21 19.87
CA GLY A 68 -15.11 17.19 18.95
C GLY A 68 -14.69 16.95 17.51
N PHE A 69 -15.44 17.54 16.58
CA PHE A 69 -15.00 17.66 15.19
C PHE A 69 -13.91 18.73 15.02
N GLU A 70 -13.81 19.66 15.96
CA GLU A 70 -12.78 20.68 16.00
C GLU A 70 -11.50 20.17 16.67
N GLN A 71 -10.36 20.60 16.14
CA GLN A 71 -9.04 20.22 16.64
C GLN A 71 -8.68 21.03 17.88
N GLU A 72 -9.22 20.60 19.03
CA GLU A 72 -8.97 21.23 20.32
C GLU A 72 -7.63 20.79 20.91
N ARG A 73 -6.77 21.76 21.21
CA ARG A 73 -5.50 21.54 21.92
C ARG A 73 -5.76 21.45 23.41
N THR A 74 -5.99 20.24 23.88
CA THR A 74 -6.36 19.95 25.28
C THR A 74 -5.16 19.90 26.23
N GLY A 75 -3.94 19.75 25.71
CA GLY A 75 -2.75 19.64 26.55
C GLY A 75 -1.42 19.68 25.81
N LEU A 76 -0.35 19.46 26.57
CA LEU A 76 1.03 19.47 26.08
C LEU A 76 1.80 18.27 26.65
N ALA A 77 2.39 17.48 25.75
CA ALA A 77 3.17 16.31 26.10
C ALA A 77 4.66 16.55 25.86
N LYS A 78 5.48 16.20 26.85
CA LYS A 78 6.94 16.11 26.69
C LYS A 78 7.30 14.71 26.19
N LEU A 79 8.14 14.64 25.17
CA LEU A 79 8.57 13.42 24.48
C LEU A 79 10.08 13.26 24.54
N HIS A 80 10.54 12.00 24.54
CA HIS A 80 11.96 11.67 24.64
C HIS A 80 12.71 12.04 23.35
N PRO A 81 13.82 12.81 23.43
CA PRO A 81 14.52 13.29 22.24
C PRO A 81 15.11 12.16 21.39
N ASP A 82 15.59 11.07 21.98
CA ASP A 82 16.21 9.98 21.21
C ASP A 82 15.23 9.28 20.27
N VAL A 83 13.94 9.23 20.62
CA VAL A 83 12.93 8.54 19.81
C VAL A 83 12.35 9.50 18.78
N PHE A 84 12.06 10.74 19.17
CA PHE A 84 11.29 11.68 18.35
C PHE A 84 12.14 12.78 17.68
N ALA A 85 13.36 13.04 18.15
CA ALA A 85 14.29 14.06 17.64
C ALA A 85 15.55 13.46 16.99
N THR A 86 15.57 12.17 16.68
CA THR A 86 16.69 11.54 15.99
C THR A 86 16.86 12.12 14.59
N ALA A 87 18.12 12.23 14.14
CA ALA A 87 18.46 12.70 12.80
C ALA A 87 17.71 11.88 11.73
N PRO A 88 17.05 12.51 10.75
CA PRO A 88 16.22 11.80 9.78
C PRO A 88 17.08 10.93 8.86
N ARG A 89 17.03 9.61 9.06
CA ARG A 89 17.77 8.60 8.30
C ARG A 89 16.89 7.94 7.25
N LEU A 90 16.82 8.57 6.07
CA LEU A 90 15.98 8.11 4.94
C LEU A 90 16.42 6.75 4.39
N ASP A 91 17.71 6.43 4.50
CA ASP A 91 18.29 5.12 4.16
C ASP A 91 17.62 3.98 4.93
N ILE A 92 17.52 4.11 6.25
CA ILE A 92 16.91 3.09 7.11
C ILE A 92 15.41 2.99 6.84
N VAL A 93 14.70 4.12 6.73
CA VAL A 93 13.26 4.12 6.46
C VAL A 93 12.95 3.39 5.15
N HIS A 94 13.72 3.66 4.10
CA HIS A 94 13.57 2.99 2.81
C HIS A 94 13.86 1.49 2.90
N GLN A 95 14.93 1.08 3.59
CA GLN A 95 15.26 -0.34 3.79
C GLN A 95 14.16 -1.08 4.54
N VAL A 96 13.65 -0.50 5.63
CA VAL A 96 12.56 -1.10 6.43
C VAL A 96 11.27 -1.18 5.60
N ALA A 97 10.96 -0.16 4.81
CA ALA A 97 9.78 -0.18 3.94
C ALA A 97 9.85 -1.29 2.88
N ILE A 98 11.01 -1.46 2.22
CA ILE A 98 11.23 -2.57 1.28
C ILE A 98 11.13 -3.91 2.01
N TRP A 99 11.81 -4.06 3.14
CA TRP A 99 11.80 -5.30 3.91
C TRP A 99 10.38 -5.69 4.32
N GLN A 100 9.57 -4.76 4.82
CA GLN A 100 8.16 -5.04 5.17
C GLN A 100 7.32 -5.42 3.96
N ARG A 101 7.55 -4.79 2.80
CA ARG A 101 6.85 -5.10 1.55
C ARG A 101 7.18 -6.50 1.05
N ASP A 102 8.47 -6.86 1.08
CA ASP A 102 8.94 -8.15 0.57
C ASP A 102 8.65 -9.28 1.55
N PHE A 103 8.73 -9.05 2.87
CA PHE A 103 8.37 -10.03 3.89
C PHE A 103 6.91 -10.49 3.78
N ARG A 104 6.00 -9.59 3.39
CA ARG A 104 4.59 -9.91 3.17
C ARG A 104 4.34 -10.61 1.83
N ARG A 105 5.30 -10.60 0.90
CA ARG A 105 5.13 -11.14 -0.45
C ARG A 105 5.46 -12.61 -0.48
N ILE A 106 4.44 -13.44 -0.70
CA ILE A 106 4.61 -14.87 -0.99
C ILE A 106 4.40 -15.09 -2.49
N SER A 107 5.43 -15.55 -3.20
CA SER A 107 5.34 -15.88 -4.63
C SER A 107 4.92 -17.33 -4.81
N TYR A 108 3.78 -17.55 -5.47
CA TYR A 108 3.31 -18.87 -5.89
C TYR A 108 3.65 -19.18 -7.36
N ALA A 109 4.56 -18.42 -7.96
CA ALA A 109 4.94 -18.60 -9.35
C ALA A 109 5.75 -19.90 -9.51
N LYS A 110 5.09 -20.95 -10.00
CA LYS A 110 5.72 -22.21 -10.43
C LYS A 110 5.71 -22.30 -11.95
N THR A 111 6.86 -22.58 -12.55
CA THR A 111 6.95 -23.03 -13.94
C THR A 111 7.16 -24.55 -13.98
N LYS A 112 6.88 -25.20 -15.12
CA LYS A 112 7.13 -26.65 -15.30
C LYS A 112 8.56 -26.91 -15.73
N THR A 113 9.26 -27.86 -15.10
CA THR A 113 10.59 -28.31 -15.55
C THR A 113 10.45 -29.25 -16.75
N ARG A 114 11.56 -29.54 -17.47
CA ARG A 114 11.56 -30.55 -18.57
C ARG A 114 11.04 -31.93 -18.15
N ALA A 115 11.01 -32.24 -16.86
CA ALA A 115 10.49 -33.52 -16.35
C ALA A 115 8.99 -33.46 -16.04
N GLU A 116 8.46 -32.28 -15.73
CA GLU A 116 7.04 -32.06 -15.42
C GLU A 116 6.18 -31.77 -16.66
N VAL A 117 6.81 -31.50 -17.80
CA VAL A 117 6.13 -31.33 -19.09
C VAL A 117 5.65 -32.70 -19.61
N SER A 118 4.39 -32.78 -20.05
CA SER A 118 3.76 -34.03 -20.49
C SER A 118 4.29 -34.51 -21.85
N GLY A 119 4.50 -35.84 -22.01
CA GLY A 119 4.92 -36.49 -23.27
C GLY A 119 6.36 -36.18 -23.71
N GLY A 120 7.08 -37.03 -24.43
CA GLY A 120 8.50 -36.76 -24.79
C GLY A 120 9.52 -37.78 -24.27
N ASP A 121 9.02 -38.98 -23.93
CA ASP A 121 9.83 -40.13 -23.52
C ASP A 121 10.45 -40.88 -24.72
N ARG A 122 9.95 -40.62 -25.93
CA ARG A 122 10.51 -41.15 -27.17
C ARG A 122 11.48 -40.17 -27.80
N LYS A 123 12.65 -40.67 -28.21
CA LYS A 123 13.64 -39.91 -28.96
C LYS A 123 13.05 -39.47 -30.32
N PRO A 124 13.18 -38.18 -30.72
CA PRO A 124 12.56 -37.67 -31.95
C PRO A 124 13.04 -38.37 -33.24
N TRP A 125 14.34 -38.64 -33.33
CA TRP A 125 14.95 -39.37 -34.43
C TRP A 125 16.24 -40.07 -33.99
N GLN A 126 16.75 -40.96 -34.84
CA GLN A 126 17.99 -41.67 -34.62
C GLN A 126 19.18 -40.71 -34.51
N GLN A 127 20.21 -41.10 -33.76
CA GLN A 127 21.37 -40.22 -33.48
C GLN A 127 22.15 -39.81 -34.74
N LYS A 128 22.08 -40.62 -35.78
CA LYS A 128 22.79 -40.48 -37.06
C LYS A 128 21.85 -40.90 -38.21
N GLY A 129 22.17 -40.49 -39.43
CA GLY A 129 21.43 -40.87 -40.64
C GLY A 129 20.25 -39.97 -41.03
N SER A 130 19.79 -39.07 -40.15
CA SER A 130 18.63 -38.20 -40.41
C SER A 130 18.94 -36.85 -41.04
N GLY A 131 20.22 -36.45 -41.15
CA GLY A 131 20.63 -35.13 -41.65
C GLY A 131 20.20 -33.93 -40.79
N ARG A 132 19.57 -34.18 -39.63
CA ARG A 132 19.04 -33.15 -38.70
C ARG A 132 19.96 -32.99 -37.48
N ALA A 133 19.80 -31.87 -36.77
CA ALA A 133 20.46 -31.62 -35.49
C ALA A 133 20.15 -32.73 -34.46
N ARG A 134 21.02 -32.94 -33.47
CA ARG A 134 20.86 -34.03 -32.49
C ARG A 134 19.96 -33.57 -31.33
N HIS A 135 18.88 -34.31 -31.08
CA HIS A 135 18.02 -34.08 -29.92
C HIS A 135 17.72 -35.36 -29.16
N GLY A 136 17.71 -35.26 -27.83
CA GLY A 136 17.37 -36.36 -26.92
C GLY A 136 15.88 -36.41 -26.60
N SER A 137 15.22 -35.25 -26.48
CA SER A 137 13.79 -35.14 -26.18
C SER A 137 13.22 -33.86 -26.80
N ILE A 138 11.93 -33.89 -27.13
CA ILE A 138 11.16 -32.73 -27.59
C ILE A 138 10.95 -31.70 -26.47
N ARG A 139 11.05 -32.11 -25.20
CA ARG A 139 10.86 -31.24 -24.01
C ARG A 139 12.03 -30.29 -23.72
N SER A 140 12.99 -30.15 -24.64
CA SER A 140 14.17 -29.31 -24.39
C SER A 140 13.90 -27.85 -24.76
N LEU A 141 14.54 -26.91 -24.06
CA LEU A 141 14.37 -25.44 -24.22
C LEU A 141 14.52 -24.93 -25.66
N LEU A 142 15.22 -25.69 -26.50
CA LEU A 142 15.47 -25.34 -27.90
C LEU A 142 14.23 -25.53 -28.79
N TRP A 143 13.26 -26.34 -28.36
CA TRP A 143 12.04 -26.62 -29.12
C TRP A 143 10.98 -25.54 -28.88
N ARG A 144 10.32 -25.11 -29.97
CA ARG A 144 9.13 -24.25 -29.89
C ARG A 144 7.91 -25.12 -29.57
N GLY A 145 7.24 -24.83 -28.46
CA GLY A 145 5.91 -25.39 -28.18
C GLY A 145 5.70 -25.95 -26.79
N GLU A 146 6.72 -26.05 -25.94
CA GLU A 146 6.54 -26.65 -24.62
C GLU A 146 6.91 -25.67 -23.52
N HIS A 147 6.05 -25.58 -22.51
CA HIS A 147 5.93 -24.58 -21.45
C HIS A 147 7.14 -24.47 -20.48
N MET A 148 8.33 -24.83 -20.94
CA MET A 148 9.57 -24.76 -20.21
C MET A 148 10.14 -23.34 -20.30
N LYS A 149 9.94 -22.52 -19.25
CA LYS A 149 10.71 -21.27 -19.12
C LYS A 149 12.13 -21.60 -18.65
N ARG A 150 13.09 -20.74 -18.99
CA ARG A 150 14.47 -20.82 -18.51
C ARG A 150 14.47 -20.89 -16.98
N TYR A 151 15.03 -21.98 -16.44
CA TYR A 151 15.34 -22.12 -15.03
C TYR A 151 16.68 -21.47 -14.76
N PHE A 152 16.65 -20.31 -14.14
CA PHE A 152 17.70 -19.89 -13.23
C PHE A 152 17.04 -19.89 -11.85
N PRO A 153 17.15 -20.97 -11.05
CA PRO A 153 16.85 -20.84 -9.64
C PRO A 153 17.88 -19.84 -9.09
N ASP A 154 17.40 -18.65 -8.73
CA ASP A 154 18.24 -17.59 -8.18
C ASP A 154 19.03 -18.14 -6.97
N LEU A 155 20.32 -17.79 -6.93
CA LEU A 155 21.22 -17.90 -5.78
C LEU A 155 20.80 -16.95 -4.66
#